data_AF-A0A2I1K771-F1
#
_entry.id   AF-A0A2I1K771-F1
#
_cell.length_a   1.000
_cell.length_b   1.000
_cell.length_c   1.000
_cell.angle_alpha   90.00
_cell.angle_beta   90.00
_cell.angle_gamma   90.00
#
_symmetry.space_group_name_H-M   'P 1'
#
loop_
_entity.id
_entity.type
_entity.pdbx_description
1 polymer ?
#
loop_
_entity_poly.entity_id
_entity_poly.type
_entity_poly.pdbx_seq_one_letter_code
_entity_poly.pdbx_strand_id
1 'polypeptide(L)'
;MRYLTGIYAFNIPCSLETSGDWHWGALNWKQADFKESTSSFYGNYGISQKPVSTPIGAYYVANHIRAFLDLLVEGKFSVVRDSRKEYFGNEKYTLEILNKVYELKGTDNWEAIAQFISKEYGLYWQAYLILKGDKYDERLARKTS
;
A
#
# COMPACT_ATOMS: atom_id res chain seq x y z
N MET A 1 -5.64 -17.19 -4.98
CA MET A 1 -4.24 -17.28 -5.46
C MET A 1 -3.38 -16.79 -4.33
N ARG A 2 -2.45 -17.64 -3.88
CA ARG A 2 -1.51 -17.28 -2.81
C ARG A 2 -0.43 -16.37 -3.35
N TYR A 3 -0.18 -15.26 -2.67
CA TYR A 3 0.84 -14.29 -3.07
C TYR A 3 1.58 -13.70 -1.88
N LEU A 4 2.84 -13.35 -2.10
CA LEU A 4 3.72 -12.66 -1.16
C LEU A 4 3.40 -11.16 -1.18
N THR A 5 3.28 -10.53 -0.01
CA THR A 5 2.89 -9.13 0.12
C THR A 5 3.56 -8.44 1.31
N GLY A 6 3.09 -7.23 1.65
CA GLY A 6 3.57 -6.45 2.79
C GLY A 6 5.00 -5.96 2.61
N ILE A 7 5.72 -5.82 3.72
CA ILE A 7 7.11 -5.29 3.71
C ILE A 7 8.06 -6.13 2.86
N TYR A 8 7.82 -7.44 2.78
CA TYR A 8 8.61 -8.34 1.95
C TYR A 8 8.47 -8.05 0.46
N ALA A 9 7.26 -7.70 0.00
CA ALA A 9 7.03 -7.36 -1.39
C ALA A 9 7.62 -5.99 -1.78
N PHE A 10 7.72 -5.02 -0.86
CA PHE A 10 8.45 -3.77 -1.11
C PHE A 10 9.95 -3.96 -1.35
N ASN A 11 10.47 -5.11 -0.93
CA ASN A 11 11.88 -5.47 -1.05
C ASN A 11 12.17 -6.33 -2.28
N ILE A 12 11.18 -6.49 -3.18
CA ILE A 12 11.30 -7.27 -4.42
C ILE A 12 11.01 -6.34 -5.60
N PRO A 13 11.91 -6.25 -6.60
CA PRO A 13 11.63 -5.49 -7.82
C PRO A 13 10.30 -5.89 -8.46
N CYS A 14 9.49 -4.91 -8.82
CA CYS A 14 8.26 -5.13 -9.58
C CYS A 14 8.27 -4.31 -10.88
N SER A 15 7.22 -4.45 -11.69
CA SER A 15 7.12 -3.75 -12.98
C SER A 15 6.83 -2.24 -12.87
N LEU A 16 6.66 -1.72 -11.65
CA LEU A 16 6.41 -0.31 -11.42
C LEU A 16 7.74 0.44 -11.31
N GLU A 17 7.79 1.62 -11.91
CA GLU A 17 8.91 2.56 -11.76
C GLU A 17 8.82 3.19 -10.38
N THR A 18 9.21 2.46 -9.34
CA THR A 18 9.11 2.89 -7.94
C THR A 18 10.40 2.58 -7.22
N SER A 19 10.73 3.37 -6.20
CA SER A 19 11.94 3.14 -5.42
C SER A 19 11.92 1.75 -4.80
N GLY A 20 10.89 1.33 -4.07
CA GLY A 20 10.96 0.15 -3.19
C GLY A 20 11.71 0.47 -1.90
N ASP A 21 11.86 -0.53 -1.02
CA ASP A 21 12.47 -0.38 0.31
C ASP A 21 13.94 -0.85 0.35
N TRP A 22 14.29 -1.88 -0.43
CA TRP A 22 15.65 -2.43 -0.61
C TRP A 22 16.43 -2.92 0.63
N HIS A 23 15.82 -2.98 1.80
CA HIS A 23 16.35 -3.57 3.03
C HIS A 23 16.22 -5.11 3.11
N TRP A 24 16.22 -5.82 1.98
CA TRP A 24 15.96 -7.27 1.91
C TRP A 24 16.86 -8.13 2.81
N GLY A 25 18.12 -7.71 3.02
CA GLY A 25 19.08 -8.40 3.88
C GLY A 25 18.76 -8.30 5.38
N ALA A 26 17.92 -7.34 5.79
CA ALA A 26 17.49 -7.14 7.17
C ALA A 26 16.15 -7.87 7.50
N LEU A 27 15.47 -8.41 6.48
CA LEU A 27 14.18 -9.07 6.66
C LEU A 27 14.32 -10.54 7.08
N ASN A 28 13.46 -10.96 8.01
CA ASN A 28 13.32 -12.37 8.36
C ASN A 28 12.42 -13.11 7.37
N TRP A 29 12.98 -13.52 6.24
CA TRP A 29 12.23 -14.20 5.17
C TRP A 29 11.52 -15.50 5.60
N LYS A 30 11.88 -16.11 6.73
CA LYS A 30 11.14 -17.28 7.27
C LYS A 30 9.73 -16.92 7.75
N GLN A 31 9.46 -15.64 7.97
CA GLN A 31 8.16 -15.10 8.40
C GLN A 31 7.54 -14.22 7.32
N ALA A 32 7.83 -14.51 6.05
CA ALA A 32 7.29 -13.78 4.91
C ALA A 32 5.74 -13.77 4.93
N ASP A 33 5.17 -12.59 4.68
CA ASP A 33 3.72 -12.37 4.70
C ASP A 33 3.08 -12.89 3.40
N PHE A 34 2.20 -13.89 3.52
CA PHE A 34 1.41 -14.40 2.40
C PHE A 34 -0.08 -14.14 2.62
N LYS A 35 -0.79 -13.83 1.53
CA LYS A 35 -2.24 -13.68 1.49
C LYS A 35 -2.87 -14.50 0.38
N GLU A 36 -4.18 -14.74 0.51
CA GLU A 36 -5.01 -15.30 -0.55
C GLU A 36 -5.79 -14.20 -1.27
N SER A 37 -5.63 -14.13 -2.59
CA SER A 37 -6.31 -13.12 -3.40
C SER A 37 -7.84 -13.24 -3.35
N THR A 38 -8.38 -14.45 -3.15
CA THR A 38 -9.82 -14.72 -3.13
C THR A 38 -10.53 -14.18 -1.89
N SER A 39 -9.80 -14.02 -0.78
CA SER A 39 -10.31 -13.45 0.47
C SER A 39 -9.85 -12.02 0.71
N SER A 40 -9.10 -11.43 -0.23
CA SER A 40 -8.59 -10.07 -0.11
C SER A 40 -9.51 -9.08 -0.81
N PHE A 41 -9.67 -7.90 -0.22
CA PHE A 41 -10.50 -6.80 -0.72
C PHE A 41 -10.22 -6.47 -2.20
N TYR A 42 -8.94 -6.47 -2.61
CA TYR A 42 -8.53 -6.09 -3.97
C TYR A 42 -8.44 -7.25 -4.96
N GLY A 43 -8.85 -8.46 -4.59
CA GLY A 43 -8.77 -9.62 -5.48
C GLY A 43 -7.36 -9.83 -6.03
N ASN A 44 -7.23 -9.96 -7.35
CA ASN A 44 -5.96 -10.16 -8.05
C ASN A 44 -5.21 -8.85 -8.41
N TYR A 45 -5.77 -7.68 -8.10
CA TYR A 45 -5.16 -6.41 -8.50
C TYR A 45 -3.73 -6.25 -7.98
N GLY A 46 -2.81 -5.85 -8.87
CA GLY A 46 -1.42 -5.58 -8.53
C GLY A 46 -0.59 -6.81 -8.15
N ILE A 47 -1.09 -8.03 -8.34
CA ILE A 47 -0.29 -9.25 -8.17
C ILE A 47 0.40 -9.59 -9.50
N SER A 48 1.64 -10.06 -9.46
CA SER A 48 2.37 -10.50 -10.64
C SER A 48 1.61 -11.58 -11.42
N GLN A 49 1.71 -11.56 -12.75
CA GLN A 49 1.05 -12.56 -13.61
C GLN A 49 1.77 -13.92 -13.60
N LYS A 50 3.05 -13.92 -13.23
CA LYS A 50 3.89 -15.10 -13.12
C LYS A 50 4.66 -15.06 -11.79
N PRO A 51 5.10 -16.22 -11.27
CA PRO A 51 5.98 -16.24 -10.11
C PRO A 51 7.27 -15.45 -10.35
N VAL A 52 7.69 -14.72 -9.33
CA VAL A 52 8.95 -13.95 -9.27
C VAL A 52 9.89 -14.69 -8.33
N SER A 53 11.17 -14.78 -8.70
CA SER A 53 12.19 -15.38 -7.84
C SER A 53 12.46 -14.49 -6.64
N THR A 54 12.42 -15.07 -5.44
CA THR A 54 12.67 -14.40 -4.16
C THR A 54 13.73 -15.19 -3.37
N PRO A 55 14.29 -14.65 -2.27
CA PRO A 55 15.25 -15.36 -1.43
C PRO A 55 14.72 -16.69 -0.84
N ILE A 56 13.40 -16.89 -0.81
CA ILE A 56 12.74 -18.08 -0.24
C ILE A 56 12.02 -18.95 -1.28
N GLY A 57 12.26 -18.70 -2.57
CA GLY A 57 11.65 -19.44 -3.68
C GLY A 57 10.88 -18.56 -4.66
N ALA A 58 10.17 -19.18 -5.61
CA ALA A 58 9.40 -18.46 -6.62
C ALA A 58 7.91 -18.38 -6.22
N TYR A 59 7.37 -17.17 -6.14
CA TYR A 59 5.99 -16.93 -5.72
C TYR A 59 5.34 -15.85 -6.57
N TYR A 60 4.01 -15.82 -6.63
CA TYR A 60 3.29 -14.61 -7.04
C TYR A 60 3.55 -13.51 -6.02
N VAL A 61 3.81 -12.28 -6.47
CA VAL A 61 4.23 -11.17 -5.59
C VAL A 61 3.36 -9.95 -5.86
N ALA A 62 2.91 -9.28 -4.80
CA ALA A 62 2.29 -7.98 -4.89
C ALA A 62 3.28 -6.94 -5.44
N ASN A 63 2.86 -6.11 -6.37
CA ASN A 63 3.59 -4.89 -6.69
C ASN A 63 3.55 -3.92 -5.50
N HIS A 64 4.36 -2.86 -5.55
CA HIS A 64 4.49 -1.96 -4.41
C HIS A 64 3.18 -1.25 -4.02
N ILE A 65 2.29 -0.94 -4.97
CA ILE A 65 0.96 -0.39 -4.65
C ILE A 65 0.12 -1.42 -3.88
N ARG A 66 0.05 -2.67 -4.36
CA ARG A 66 -0.73 -3.71 -3.68
C ARG A 66 -0.16 -4.04 -2.31
N ALA A 67 1.17 -4.10 -2.16
CA ALA A 67 1.83 -4.31 -0.88
C ALA A 67 1.47 -3.20 0.13
N PHE A 68 1.52 -1.93 -0.31
CA PHE A 68 1.08 -0.78 0.48
C PHE A 68 -0.38 -0.91 0.94
N LEU A 69 -1.29 -1.18 0.02
CA LEU A 69 -2.72 -1.30 0.31
C LEU A 69 -3.02 -2.47 1.27
N ASP A 70 -2.32 -3.59 1.11
CA ASP A 70 -2.47 -4.74 2.00
C ASP A 70 -2.05 -4.41 3.44
N LEU A 71 -1.05 -3.55 3.64
CA LEU A 71 -0.62 -3.08 4.96
C LEU A 71 -1.60 -2.05 5.55
N LEU A 72 -2.21 -1.19 4.71
CA LEU A 72 -3.27 -0.29 5.16
C LEU A 72 -4.49 -1.06 5.66
N VAL A 73 -4.91 -2.09 4.93
CA VAL A 73 -6.04 -2.95 5.32
C VAL A 73 -5.77 -3.64 6.66
N GLU A 74 -4.51 -4.01 6.92
CA GLU A 74 -4.09 -4.60 8.21
C GLU A 74 -3.88 -3.58 9.33
N GLY A 75 -4.00 -2.27 9.07
CA GLY A 75 -3.71 -1.22 10.04
C GLY A 75 -2.23 -1.08 10.40
N LYS A 76 -1.32 -1.61 9.57
CA LYS A 76 0.14 -1.54 9.77
C LYS A 76 0.72 -0.18 9.32
N PHE A 77 0.14 0.91 9.80
CA PHE A 77 0.49 2.28 9.38
C PHE A 77 1.93 2.69 9.72
N SER A 78 2.52 2.13 10.77
CA SER A 78 3.91 2.40 11.15
C SER A 78 4.91 1.88 10.11
N VAL A 79 4.57 0.81 9.39
CA VAL A 79 5.43 0.20 8.36
C VAL A 79 5.43 1.00 7.07
N VAL A 80 4.30 1.62 6.74
CA VAL A 80 4.12 2.36 5.47
C VAL A 80 4.22 3.88 5.62
N ARG A 81 4.65 4.35 6.79
CA ARG A 81 4.93 5.77 7.02
C ARG A 81 6.03 6.23 6.05
N ASP A 82 5.87 7.43 5.49
CA ASP A 82 6.80 8.04 4.54
C ASP A 82 6.94 7.26 3.21
N SER A 83 6.09 6.24 2.98
CA SER A 83 6.12 5.41 1.77
C SER A 83 5.97 6.20 0.49
N ARG A 84 5.23 7.33 0.49
CA ARG A 84 5.14 8.22 -0.69
C ARG A 84 6.52 8.65 -1.16
N LYS A 85 7.37 9.06 -0.22
CA LYS A 85 8.72 9.57 -0.50
C LYS A 85 9.72 8.43 -0.66
N GLU A 86 9.72 7.49 0.28
CA GLU A 86 10.77 6.48 0.40
C GLU A 86 10.55 5.28 -0.54
N TYR A 87 9.30 4.81 -0.71
CA TYR A 87 9.01 3.59 -1.49
C TYR A 87 8.48 3.87 -2.89
N PHE A 88 7.65 4.88 -3.09
CA PHE A 88 7.16 5.21 -4.42
C PHE A 88 8.16 6.09 -5.18
N GLY A 89 8.73 7.11 -4.51
CA GLY A 89 9.84 7.91 -5.04
C GLY A 89 9.49 8.80 -6.24
N ASN A 90 8.23 8.84 -6.67
CA ASN A 90 7.72 9.72 -7.72
C ASN A 90 6.19 9.87 -7.61
N GLU A 91 5.62 10.76 -8.43
CA GLU A 91 4.19 11.07 -8.39
C GLU A 91 3.34 10.31 -9.43
N LYS A 92 3.96 9.49 -10.29
CA LYS A 92 3.30 8.81 -11.42
C LYS A 92 2.11 7.97 -10.96
N TYR A 93 2.22 7.37 -9.78
CA TYR A 93 1.23 6.44 -9.24
C TYR A 93 0.31 7.06 -8.18
N THR A 94 0.47 8.35 -7.85
CA THR A 94 -0.32 9.01 -6.80
C THR A 94 -1.82 8.86 -7.04
N LEU A 95 -2.30 9.14 -8.25
CA LEU A 95 -3.74 9.04 -8.55
C LEU A 95 -4.26 7.60 -8.44
N GLU A 96 -3.49 6.61 -8.87
CA GLU A 96 -3.86 5.19 -8.76
C GLU A 96 -3.95 4.76 -7.29
N ILE A 97 -2.97 5.17 -6.47
CA ILE A 97 -2.97 4.89 -5.04
C ILE A 97 -4.18 5.54 -4.36
N LEU A 98 -4.45 6.82 -4.62
CA LEU A 98 -5.60 7.52 -4.02
C LEU A 98 -6.93 6.91 -4.44
N ASN A 99 -7.06 6.48 -5.70
CA ASN A 99 -8.23 5.73 -6.17
C ASN A 99 -8.42 4.43 -5.40
N LYS A 100 -7.35 3.64 -5.25
CA LYS A 100 -7.43 2.36 -4.55
C LYS A 100 -7.70 2.51 -3.07
N VAL A 101 -7.11 3.52 -2.42
CA VAL A 101 -7.41 3.87 -1.04
C VAL A 101 -8.89 4.23 -0.90
N TYR A 102 -9.44 5.07 -1.79
CA TYR A 102 -10.83 5.50 -1.71
C TYR A 102 -11.84 4.36 -1.86
N GLU A 103 -11.47 3.27 -2.55
CA GLU A 103 -12.29 2.05 -2.59
C GLU A 103 -12.53 1.44 -1.19
N LEU A 104 -11.63 1.67 -0.22
CA LEU A 104 -11.80 1.23 1.17
C LEU A 104 -12.79 2.07 1.97
N LYS A 105 -13.40 3.10 1.37
CA LYS A 105 -14.39 3.91 2.06
C LYS A 105 -15.58 3.05 2.49
N GLY A 106 -15.86 3.08 3.79
CA GLY A 106 -16.95 2.30 4.41
C GLY A 106 -16.50 0.95 5.01
N THR A 107 -15.22 0.58 4.92
CA THR A 107 -14.69 -0.52 5.73
C THR A 107 -14.55 -0.12 7.20
N ASP A 108 -14.50 -1.10 8.09
CA ASP A 108 -14.41 -0.87 9.54
C ASP A 108 -13.17 -0.05 9.95
N ASN A 109 -12.08 -0.16 9.19
CA ASN A 109 -10.83 0.57 9.43
C ASN A 109 -10.70 1.89 8.65
N TRP A 110 -11.75 2.32 7.94
CA TRP A 110 -11.71 3.49 7.06
C TRP A 110 -11.23 4.76 7.78
N GLU A 111 -11.71 5.03 9.00
CA GLU A 111 -11.34 6.25 9.72
C GLU A 111 -9.82 6.33 9.94
N ALA A 112 -9.19 5.23 10.35
CA ALA A 112 -7.75 5.18 10.56
C ALA A 112 -6.96 5.32 9.25
N ILE A 113 -7.44 4.70 8.16
CA ILE A 113 -6.85 4.84 6.83
C ILE A 113 -6.94 6.29 6.34
N ALA A 114 -8.11 6.91 6.46
CA ALA A 114 -8.34 8.28 6.03
C ALA A 114 -7.46 9.27 6.82
N GLN A 115 -7.29 9.05 8.14
CA GLN A 115 -6.34 9.81 8.96
C GLN A 115 -4.90 9.65 8.46
N PHE A 116 -4.47 8.41 8.22
CA PHE A 116 -3.12 8.12 7.74
C PHE A 116 -2.85 8.79 6.38
N ILE A 117 -3.73 8.57 5.39
CA ILE A 117 -3.56 9.10 4.03
C ILE A 117 -3.65 10.63 4.00
N SER A 118 -4.45 11.23 4.86
CA SER A 118 -4.49 12.69 5.01
C SER A 118 -3.15 13.27 5.42
N LYS A 119 -2.36 12.56 6.24
CA LYS A 119 -1.02 12.99 6.65
C LYS A 119 0.02 12.69 5.57
N GLU A 120 -0.03 11.48 5.00
CA GLU A 120 0.94 10.99 4.03
C GLU A 120 0.86 11.74 2.67
N TYR A 121 -0.36 12.05 2.21
CA TYR A 121 -0.60 12.69 0.91
C TYR A 121 -1.05 14.15 1.01
N GLY A 122 -1.47 14.63 2.17
CA GLY A 122 -1.77 16.05 2.42
C GLY A 122 -2.71 16.67 1.38
N LEU A 123 -2.24 17.73 0.71
CA LEU A 123 -3.00 18.46 -0.30
C LEU A 123 -3.45 17.60 -1.48
N TYR A 124 -2.69 16.55 -1.86
CA TYR A 124 -3.11 15.65 -2.94
C TYR A 124 -4.38 14.89 -2.55
N TRP A 125 -4.48 14.47 -1.30
CA TRP A 125 -5.69 13.80 -0.80
C TRP A 125 -6.88 14.76 -0.70
N GLN A 126 -6.65 15.98 -0.21
CA GLN A 126 -7.68 17.01 -0.14
C GLN A 126 -8.26 17.33 -1.52
N ALA A 127 -7.39 17.60 -2.50
CA ALA A 127 -7.78 17.88 -3.88
C ALA A 127 -8.52 16.69 -4.49
N TYR A 128 -8.05 15.46 -4.24
CA TYR A 128 -8.71 14.25 -4.70
C TYR A 128 -10.14 14.10 -4.18
N LEU A 129 -10.36 14.32 -2.87
CA LEU A 129 -11.70 14.25 -2.27
C LEU A 129 -12.65 15.30 -2.86
N ILE A 130 -12.18 16.54 -3.06
CA ILE A 130 -12.96 17.61 -3.70
C ILE A 130 -13.41 17.18 -5.10
N LEU A 131 -12.50 16.60 -5.90
CA LEU A 131 -12.82 16.09 -7.24
C LEU A 131 -13.82 14.93 -7.21
N LYS A 132 -13.88 14.17 -6.12
CA LYS A 132 -14.90 13.12 -5.89
C LYS A 132 -16.22 13.67 -5.35
N GLY A 133 -16.33 14.97 -5.12
CA GLY A 133 -17.50 15.59 -4.47
C GLY A 133 -17.61 15.27 -2.98
N ASP A 134 -16.53 14.79 -2.37
CA ASP A 134 -16.46 14.42 -0.97
C ASP A 134 -15.81 15.54 -0.15
N LYS A 135 -16.12 15.60 1.14
CA LYS A 135 -15.58 16.65 2.02
C LYS A 135 -14.33 16.15 2.73
N TYR A 136 -13.29 16.97 2.72
CA TYR A 136 -12.15 16.78 3.60
C TYR A 136 -12.56 17.03 5.05
N ASP A 137 -12.32 16.06 5.93
CA ASP A 137 -12.51 16.24 7.37
C ASP A 137 -11.19 16.68 8.02
N GLU A 138 -11.09 17.98 8.30
CA GLU A 138 -9.91 18.57 8.94
C GLU A 138 -9.57 17.95 10.31
N ARG A 139 -10.54 17.31 10.98
CA ARG A 139 -10.31 16.63 12.27
C ARG A 139 -9.42 15.41 12.11
N LEU A 140 -9.46 14.74 10.95
CA LEU A 140 -8.63 13.56 10.65
C LEU A 140 -7.16 13.94 10.44
N ALA A 141 -6.88 15.19 10.10
CA ALA A 141 -5.52 15.70 9.90
C ALA A 141 -4.85 16.13 11.21
N ARG A 142 -5.64 16.49 12.22
CA ARG A 142 -5.19 17.21 13.43
C ARG A 142 -4.88 16.33 14.65
N LYS A 143 -5.10 15.00 14.60
CA LYS A 143 -4.84 14.15 15.78
C LYS A 143 -3.38 13.66 15.86
N THR A 144 -2.76 14.06 16.98
CA THR A 144 -1.51 13.65 17.66
C THR A 144 -0.18 14.16 17.11
N SER A 145 0.20 15.32 17.66
CA SER A 145 1.39 15.46 18.52
C SER A 145 1.65 14.26 19.41
#